data_AF-A0A937UK08-F1
#
_entry.id   AF-A0A937UK08-F1
#
_cell.length_a   1.000
_cell.length_b   1.000
_cell.length_c   1.000
_cell.angle_alpha   90.00
_cell.angle_beta   90.00
_cell.angle_gamma   90.00
#
_symmetry.space_group_name_H-M   'P 1'
#
loop_
_entity.id
_entity.type
_entity.pdbx_description
1 polymer ?
#
loop_
_entity_poly.entity_id
_entity_poly.type
_entity_poly.pdbx_seq_one_letter_code
_entity_poly.pdbx_strand_id
1 'polypeptide(L)'
;MMAVCDFIVLPSTDETQSGTLAQIMALNKPYITTAPLEGLTAQTLEKVIRLACDEKLRLDLGENLKQYLDDVVSWDVVCKLYNRAYDLAREAKRKSSPVVLNTEF
;
A
#
# COMPACT_ATOMS: atom_id res chain seq x y z
N MET A 1 5.44 -19.99 2.05
CA MET A 1 6.90 -19.77 1.94
C MET A 1 7.31 -18.34 2.32
N MET A 2 6.51 -17.29 2.03
CA MET A 2 6.85 -15.89 2.37
C MET A 2 6.83 -15.55 3.88
N ALA A 3 6.07 -16.27 4.70
CA ALA A 3 5.95 -15.99 6.14
C ALA A 3 7.24 -16.23 6.94
N VAL A 4 8.17 -17.04 6.43
CA VAL A 4 9.45 -17.35 7.09
C VAL A 4 10.58 -16.38 6.71
N CYS A 5 10.33 -15.43 5.81
CA CYS A 5 11.31 -14.42 5.43
C CYS A 5 11.33 -13.25 6.41
N ASP A 6 12.50 -12.65 6.63
CA ASP A 6 12.69 -11.45 7.47
C ASP A 6 12.30 -10.16 6.75
N PHE A 7 12.48 -10.12 5.42
CA PHE A 7 12.01 -9.05 4.54
C PHE A 7 11.88 -9.58 3.11
N ILE A 8 11.19 -8.84 2.24
CA ILE A 8 10.88 -9.25 0.86
C ILE A 8 11.34 -8.18 -0.13
N VAL A 9 11.99 -8.57 -1.23
CA VAL A 9 12.34 -7.66 -2.30
C VAL A 9 11.46 -7.98 -3.51
N LEU A 10 10.70 -6.99 -3.97
CA LEU A 10 9.83 -7.10 -5.13
C LEU A 10 10.31 -6.10 -6.20
N PRO A 11 11.23 -6.50 -7.10
CA PRO A 11 11.79 -5.61 -8.10
C PRO A 11 10.91 -5.54 -9.35
N SER A 12 9.61 -5.26 -9.21
CA SER A 12 8.73 -5.03 -10.36
C SER A 12 8.52 -3.53 -10.59
N THR A 13 8.45 -3.14 -11.87
CA THR A 13 8.16 -1.77 -12.30
C THR A 13 6.67 -1.52 -12.50
N ASP A 14 5.86 -2.60 -12.51
CA ASP A 14 4.41 -2.55 -12.64
C ASP A 14 3.79 -3.39 -11.52
N GLU A 15 3.42 -2.74 -10.42
CA GLU A 15 2.78 -3.38 -9.26
C GLU A 15 1.47 -2.71 -8.86
N THR A 16 0.97 -1.81 -9.71
CA THR A 16 -0.35 -1.23 -9.58
C THR A 16 -1.38 -2.36 -9.53
N GLN A 17 -1.91 -2.66 -8.33
CA GLN A 17 -2.83 -3.78 -8.03
C GLN A 17 -2.20 -5.19 -7.92
N SER A 18 -0.94 -5.32 -7.48
CA SER A 18 -0.31 -6.64 -7.27
C SER A 18 -0.85 -7.37 -6.02
N GLY A 19 -1.49 -8.53 -6.22
CA GLY A 19 -1.88 -9.43 -5.12
C GLY A 19 -0.69 -9.94 -4.30
N THR A 20 0.52 -9.96 -4.89
CA THR A 20 1.77 -10.27 -4.17
C THR A 20 2.09 -9.20 -3.14
N LEU A 21 1.93 -7.92 -3.49
CA LEU A 21 2.14 -6.80 -2.56
C LEU A 21 1.11 -6.86 -1.42
N ALA A 22 -0.15 -7.13 -1.72
CA ALA A 22 -1.19 -7.32 -0.70
C ALA A 22 -0.83 -8.48 0.26
N GLN A 23 -0.26 -9.57 -0.24
CA GLN A 23 0.16 -10.70 0.60
C GLN A 23 1.39 -10.37 1.47
N ILE A 24 2.36 -9.62 0.95
CA ILE A 24 3.52 -9.12 1.71
C ILE A 24 3.04 -8.23 2.86
N MET A 25 2.15 -7.29 2.54
CA MET A 25 1.53 -6.39 3.51
C MET A 25 0.78 -7.17 4.59
N ALA A 26 -0.11 -8.10 4.20
CA ALA A 26 -0.89 -8.90 5.14
C ALA A 26 -0.03 -9.76 6.09
N LEU A 27 1.17 -10.17 5.67
CA LEU A 27 2.11 -10.91 6.49
C LEU A 27 2.99 -10.01 7.38
N ASN A 28 2.73 -8.70 7.36
CA ASN A 28 3.50 -7.66 8.02
C ASN A 28 5.02 -7.78 7.78
N LYS A 29 5.40 -8.06 6.53
CA LYS A 29 6.81 -8.23 6.16
C LYS A 29 7.35 -6.93 5.60
N PRO A 30 8.44 -6.38 6.15
CA PRO A 30 9.15 -5.26 5.54
C PRO A 30 9.50 -5.60 4.09
N TYR A 31 9.30 -4.68 3.15
CA TYR A 31 9.59 -4.93 1.75
C TYR A 31 10.17 -3.74 1.01
N ILE A 32 10.89 -4.04 -0.07
CA ILE A 32 11.44 -3.07 -1.01
C ILE A 32 10.76 -3.28 -2.35
N THR A 33 10.15 -2.24 -2.90
CA THR A 33 9.54 -2.24 -4.24
C THR A 33 10.16 -1.19 -5.15
N THR A 34 9.99 -1.35 -6.47
CA THR A 34 10.25 -0.30 -7.46
C THR A 34 9.02 0.29 -8.11
N ALA A 35 7.84 -0.20 -7.80
CA ALA A 35 6.63 0.48 -8.21
C ALA A 35 6.56 1.86 -7.54
N PRO A 36 6.08 2.89 -8.25
CA PRO A 36 5.84 4.21 -7.69
C PRO A 36 4.61 4.15 -6.80
N LEU A 37 4.71 3.49 -5.66
CA LEU A 37 3.85 3.76 -4.51
C LEU A 37 4.38 5.05 -3.90
N GLU A 38 3.52 6.07 -3.75
CA GLU A 38 3.90 7.33 -3.11
C GLU A 38 4.66 7.04 -1.80
N GLY A 39 5.94 7.41 -1.76
CA GLY A 39 6.81 7.25 -0.58
C GLY A 39 7.86 6.13 -0.62
N LEU A 40 7.91 5.24 -1.63
CA LEU A 40 8.92 4.17 -1.68
C LEU A 40 9.74 4.07 -2.99
N THR A 41 10.05 5.20 -3.63
CA THR A 41 11.01 5.18 -4.75
C THR A 41 12.45 5.02 -4.24
N ALA A 42 13.03 3.84 -4.53
CA ALA A 42 14.35 3.65 -5.11
C ALA A 42 14.95 2.32 -4.63
N GLN A 43 15.05 1.38 -5.56
CA GLN A 43 16.06 0.31 -5.56
C GLN A 43 17.43 0.94 -5.26
N THR A 44 17.96 0.71 -4.07
CA THR A 44 19.38 0.92 -3.85
C THR A 44 19.86 -0.30 -3.10
N LEU A 45 20.88 -0.98 -3.61
CA LEU A 45 21.55 -2.10 -2.94
C LEU A 45 21.86 -1.77 -1.47
N GLU A 46 22.15 -0.50 -1.20
CA GLU A 46 22.29 0.07 0.12
C GLU A 46 21.07 -0.12 1.04
N LYS A 47 19.83 0.04 0.54
CA LYS A 47 18.61 -0.21 1.31
C LYS A 47 18.47 -1.69 1.66
N VAL A 48 18.84 -2.59 0.74
CA VAL A 48 18.84 -4.04 0.98
C VAL A 48 19.85 -4.41 2.07
N ILE A 49 21.08 -3.91 1.94
CA ILE A 49 22.16 -4.17 2.92
C ILE A 49 21.75 -3.62 4.29
N ARG A 50 21.21 -2.40 4.34
CA ARG A 50 20.74 -1.78 5.58
C ARG A 50 19.64 -2.61 6.24
N LEU A 51 18.63 -3.02 5.48
CA LEU A 51 17.55 -3.88 5.99
C LEU A 51 18.04 -5.25 6.42
N ALA A 52 19.08 -5.81 5.79
CA ALA A 52 19.68 -7.07 6.20
C ALA A 52 20.49 -6.94 7.51
N CYS A 53 21.19 -5.83 7.71
CA CYS A 53 22.07 -5.62 8.86
C CYS A 53 21.37 -5.01 10.10
N ASP A 54 20.22 -4.37 9.95
CA ASP A 54 19.53 -3.64 11.03
C ASP A 54 18.20 -4.31 11.40
N GLU A 55 18.22 -5.15 12.42
CA GLU A 55 17.03 -5.85 12.93
C GLU A 55 16.00 -4.88 13.52
N LYS A 56 16.47 -3.85 14.25
CA LYS A 56 15.58 -2.87 14.86
C LYS A 56 14.80 -2.12 13.78
N LEU A 57 15.48 -1.71 12.71
CA LEU A 57 14.83 -1.09 11.55
C LEU A 57 13.77 -2.01 10.93
N ARG A 58 14.00 -3.33 10.85
CA ARG A 58 12.98 -4.27 10.33
C ARG A 58 11.74 -4.29 11.21
N LEU A 59 11.91 -4.29 12.54
CA LEU A 59 10.80 -4.25 13.49
C LEU A 59 10.02 -2.93 13.39
N ASP A 60 10.71 -1.80 13.40
CA ASP A 60 10.09 -0.47 13.30
C ASP A 60 9.30 -0.32 11.99
N LEU A 61 9.85 -0.79 10.87
CA LEU A 61 9.16 -0.78 9.57
C LEU A 61 7.98 -1.75 9.53
N GLY A 62 8.05 -2.88 10.23
CA GLY A 62 6.92 -3.79 10.42
C GLY A 62 5.78 -3.13 11.21
N GLU A 63 6.08 -2.39 12.28
CA GLU A 63 5.02 -1.68 13.02
C GLU A 63 4.39 -0.56 12.18
N ASN A 64 5.19 0.19 11.43
CA ASN A 64 4.66 1.20 10.50
C ASN A 64 3.76 0.60 9.43
N LEU A 65 4.15 -0.55 8.88
CA LEU A 65 3.37 -1.25 7.85
C LEU A 65 2.03 -1.73 8.41
N LYS A 66 2.03 -2.27 9.63
CA LYS A 66 0.82 -2.66 10.33
C LYS A 66 -0.13 -1.46 10.52
N GLN A 67 0.41 -0.34 11.00
CA GLN A 67 -0.38 0.88 11.16
C GLN A 67 -0.97 1.35 9.83
N TYR A 68 -0.20 1.32 8.74
CA TYR A 68 -0.68 1.67 7.41
C TYR A 68 -1.82 0.74 6.93
N LEU A 69 -1.74 -0.55 7.22
CA LEU A 69 -2.79 -1.51 6.87
C LEU A 69 -4.09 -1.27 7.64
N ASP A 70 -3.98 -0.91 8.91
CA ASP A 70 -5.14 -0.63 9.76
C ASP A 70 -5.80 0.72 9.36
N ASP A 71 -4.99 1.74 9.13
CA ASP A 71 -5.47 3.12 9.00
C ASP A 71 -5.78 3.53 7.55
N VAL A 72 -5.11 2.94 6.55
CA VAL A 72 -5.20 3.40 5.15
C VAL A 72 -5.87 2.38 4.25
N VAL A 73 -5.51 1.09 4.39
CA VAL A 73 -5.93 0.04 3.43
C VAL A 73 -6.94 -0.94 4.03
N SER A 74 -7.39 -0.71 5.27
CA SER A 74 -8.35 -1.61 5.90
C SER A 74 -9.67 -1.63 5.13
N TRP A 75 -10.35 -2.79 5.15
CA TRP A 75 -11.64 -2.94 4.47
C TRP A 75 -12.66 -1.91 4.93
N ASP A 76 -12.60 -1.46 6.19
CA ASP A 76 -13.48 -0.41 6.69
C ASP A 76 -13.24 0.93 5.98
N VAL A 77 -11.98 1.30 5.71
CA VAL A 77 -11.62 2.51 4.98
C VAL A 77 -12.03 2.39 3.51
N VAL A 78 -11.70 1.27 2.88
CA VAL A 78 -12.05 0.99 1.48
C VAL A 78 -13.57 1.00 1.29
N CYS A 79 -14.32 0.31 2.14
CA CYS A 79 -15.79 0.30 2.10
C CYS A 79 -16.38 1.70 2.24
N LYS A 80 -15.83 2.56 3.11
CA LYS A 80 -16.27 3.95 3.25
C LYS A 80 -16.03 4.75 1.97
N LEU A 81 -14.87 4.61 1.33
CA LEU A 81 -14.56 5.27 0.06
C LEU A 81 -15.50 4.81 -1.07
N TYR A 82 -15.75 3.51 -1.18
CA TYR A 82 -16.70 2.96 -2.16
C TYR A 82 -18.12 3.45 -1.92
N ASN A 83 -18.59 3.44 -0.68
CA ASN A 83 -19.92 3.97 -0.32
C ASN A 83 -20.04 5.45 -0.71
N ARG A 84 -19.00 6.25 -0.43
CA ARG A 84 -18.96 7.65 -0.83
C ARG A 84 -19.02 7.82 -2.35
N ALA A 85 -18.30 6.99 -3.10
CA ALA A 85 -18.36 7.00 -4.56
C ALA A 85 -19.77 6.65 -5.07
N TYR A 86 -20.44 5.65 -4.47
CA TYR A 86 -21.83 5.31 -4.81
C TYR A 86 -22.82 6.43 -4.49
N ASP A 87 -22.65 7.12 -3.36
CA ASP A 87 -23.48 8.27 -3.00
C ASP A 87 -23.32 9.43 -3.99
N LEU A 88 -22.08 9.77 -4.34
CA LEU A 88 -21.79 10.78 -5.35
C LEU A 88 -22.39 10.42 -6.71
N ALA A 89 -22.27 9.16 -7.14
CA ALA A 89 -22.87 8.68 -8.39
C ALA A 89 -24.41 8.77 -8.37
N ARG A 90 -25.05 8.42 -7.24
CA ARG A 90 -26.50 8.56 -7.06
C ARG A 90 -26.95 10.02 -7.11
N GLU A 91 -26.20 10.92 -6.48
CA GLU A 91 -26.49 12.35 -6.52
C GLU A 91 -26.33 12.95 -7.91
N ALA A 92 -25.25 12.62 -8.63
CA ALA A 92 -25.03 13.07 -10.00
C ALA A 92 -26.15 12.62 -10.93
N LYS A 93 -26.60 11.36 -10.81
CA LYS A 93 -27.75 10.85 -11.56
C LYS A 93 -29.04 11.61 -11.24
N ARG A 94 -29.28 11.95 -9.97
CA ARG A 94 -30.46 12.72 -9.55
C ARG A 94 -30.43 14.18 -10.03
N LYS A 95 -29.26 14.80 -10.04
CA LYS A 95 -29.06 16.23 -10.37
C LYS A 95 -28.77 16.45 -11.86
N SER A 96 -28.59 15.39 -12.64
CA SER A 96 -28.11 15.43 -14.04
C SER A 96 -26.83 16.26 -14.21
N SER A 97 -25.96 16.25 -13.20
CA SER A 97 -24.69 16.98 -13.19
C SER A 97 -23.53 16.03 -12.89
N PRO A 98 -22.42 16.08 -13.63
CA PRO A 98 -21.28 15.18 -13.41
C PRO A 98 -20.61 15.42 -12.04
N VAL A 99 -20.12 14.34 -11.43
CA VAL A 99 -19.29 14.42 -10.22
C VAL A 99 -17.89 14.91 -10.64
N VAL A 100 -17.42 15.99 -10.03
CA VAL A 100 -16.02 16.41 -10.13
C VAL A 100 -15.29 15.90 -8.90
N LEU A 101 -14.31 15.03 -9.10
CA LEU A 101 -13.40 14.57 -8.05
C LEU A 101 -12.13 15.42 -8.13
N ASN A 102 -11.61 15.84 -6.99
CA ASN A 102 -10.28 16.44 -6.92
C ASN A 102 -9.25 15.35 -7.27
N THR A 103 -8.24 15.72 -8.06
CA THR A 103 -7.21 14.82 -8.59
C THR A 103 -6.15 14.41 -7.58
N GLU A 104 -6.36 14.66 -6.28
CA GLU A 104 -5.43 14.23 -5.23
C GLU A 104 -5.77 12.78 -4.83
N PHE A 105 -5.12 11.84 -5.53
CA PHE A 105 -4.90 10.46 -5.15
C PHE A 105 -3.45 10.10 -5.39
#